data_AF-A0A7M3ZNA4-F1
#
_entry.id   AF-A0A7M3ZNA4-F1
#
_cell.length_a   1.000
_cell.length_b   1.000
_cell.length_c   1.000
_cell.angle_alpha   90.00
_cell.angle_beta   90.00
_cell.angle_gamma   90.00
#
_symmetry.space_group_name_H-M   'P 1'
#
loop_
_entity.id
_entity.type
_entity.pdbx_description
1 polymer ?
#
loop_
_entity_poly.entity_id
_entity_poly.type
_entity_poly.pdbx_seq_one_letter_code
_entity_poly.pdbx_strand_id
1 'polypeptide(L)'
;SYQPPRPTWTSDGQTDVDGDGCRDADEDTDDDADGFEDVSDDCPTVFGNSTLGEEGCLDNDGDGWSNNFDDCPDAFGNSTLGGKNACPDMDGDGWADQDDDFPMDATQWDDTDGDGYGDNPEGTTPDDCPTVVGTSTLDRLGCLDSDGDGYSNPDGVWNAESGADAFIDDPTQWSDFDGDGFGDNYANDTWTNRNPSWPGELREDVTVQDACPTQEGTSWQNGLIGCPDQDGDGWYNLQDAFPTDPTQWADVDGDGFGDNSSGNDADECPTVAGTSTVDRLGCVDSDGDGYSDPDPNTNWLPAQGADAFPNEPTQWADQDIDSYGDNPAGVRADDCPTVRGSSTIDRLGCVDNDGDGYSDASGDWTVLQGADACPLIYGFSTADRIGCLDTDEDNYSDPTVDYGVEDGADAYPNDPTRWILEPEEETSLLAGSNALIGGGVGLVVALVLVGLIMRRRGKKEEDKTWAAPGGLPDFSAQPSAVAMPDFSAQPAVAQPMYAQQPTPAVAAVQPAVVPPPVAQPDPAREYYNGLLAQGYPHDDAVRYTQQYFQQFRG
;
A
#
# COMPACT_ATOMS: atom_id res chain seq x y z
N SER A 1 -39.69 120.32 -32.18
CA SER A 1 -39.11 119.10 -32.79
C SER A 1 -39.41 117.92 -31.89
N TYR A 2 -39.39 116.72 -32.44
CA TYR A 2 -39.57 115.44 -31.75
C TYR A 2 -38.74 115.37 -30.46
N GLN A 3 -39.38 115.27 -29.30
CA GLN A 3 -38.78 114.60 -28.15
C GLN A 3 -39.05 113.11 -28.37
N PRO A 4 -38.02 112.24 -28.41
CA PRO A 4 -38.28 110.81 -28.34
C PRO A 4 -39.00 110.50 -27.02
N PRO A 5 -39.84 109.46 -26.97
CA PRO A 5 -40.26 108.94 -25.67
C PRO A 5 -38.99 108.61 -24.88
N ARG A 6 -38.88 109.15 -23.66
CA ARG A 6 -37.93 108.58 -22.69
C ARG A 6 -38.38 107.13 -22.44
N PRO A 7 -37.46 106.18 -22.22
CA PRO A 7 -37.84 104.84 -21.81
C PRO A 7 -38.82 104.94 -20.64
N THR A 8 -39.92 104.18 -20.71
CA THR A 8 -40.94 104.11 -19.65
C THR A 8 -40.51 103.17 -18.53
N TRP A 9 -39.22 102.93 -18.44
CA TRP A 9 -38.57 102.08 -17.46
C TRP A 9 -38.26 102.88 -16.19
N THR A 10 -38.22 102.21 -15.05
CA THR A 10 -38.03 102.81 -13.73
C THR A 10 -37.15 101.86 -12.94
N SER A 11 -35.95 102.32 -12.59
CA SER A 11 -35.07 101.68 -11.60
C SER A 11 -35.86 101.35 -10.33
N ASP A 12 -36.01 100.05 -10.10
CA ASP A 12 -36.56 99.41 -8.91
C ASP A 12 -35.97 98.00 -8.80
N GLY A 13 -35.98 97.40 -7.59
CA GLY A 13 -35.37 96.10 -7.31
C GLY A 13 -36.08 94.88 -7.93
N GLN A 14 -36.65 95.05 -9.12
CA GLN A 14 -37.03 93.98 -10.05
C GLN A 14 -36.51 94.21 -11.47
N THR A 15 -35.86 95.35 -11.75
CA THR A 15 -35.38 95.74 -13.08
C THR A 15 -34.09 96.59 -13.08
N ASP A 16 -33.50 96.77 -11.89
CA ASP A 16 -32.22 97.40 -11.49
C ASP A 16 -31.88 96.71 -10.15
N VAL A 17 -31.29 95.51 -10.22
CA VAL A 17 -31.16 94.61 -9.06
C VAL A 17 -30.10 95.11 -8.07
N ASP A 18 -28.95 95.58 -8.56
CA ASP A 18 -27.84 96.08 -7.73
C ASP A 18 -28.05 97.55 -7.27
N GLY A 19 -28.86 98.32 -8.00
CA GLY A 19 -29.20 99.71 -7.70
C GLY A 19 -28.23 100.76 -8.27
N ASP A 20 -27.40 100.42 -9.27
CA ASP A 20 -26.48 101.37 -9.93
C ASP A 20 -27.22 102.39 -10.82
N GLY A 21 -28.42 102.03 -11.30
CA GLY A 21 -29.30 102.86 -12.12
C GLY A 21 -29.30 102.55 -13.62
N CYS A 22 -28.56 101.54 -14.06
CA CYS A 22 -28.74 100.84 -15.33
C CYS A 22 -29.97 99.93 -15.26
N ARG A 23 -30.38 99.38 -16.41
CA ARG A 23 -31.47 98.40 -16.49
C ARG A 23 -30.84 97.07 -16.83
N ASP A 24 -31.04 96.06 -15.99
CA ASP A 24 -30.61 94.66 -16.17
C ASP A 24 -30.69 94.25 -17.65
N ALA A 25 -31.87 93.76 -18.08
CA ALA A 25 -32.11 93.02 -19.32
C ALA A 25 -31.72 93.66 -20.69
N ASP A 26 -31.18 94.88 -20.75
CA ASP A 26 -30.57 95.41 -21.98
C ASP A 26 -29.46 96.49 -21.82
N GLU A 27 -28.95 96.80 -20.62
CA GLU A 27 -27.77 97.67 -20.41
C GLU A 27 -26.73 97.15 -19.39
N ASP A 28 -27.14 96.33 -18.42
CA ASP A 28 -26.22 95.71 -17.47
C ASP A 28 -25.40 94.57 -18.11
N THR A 29 -24.51 93.97 -17.31
CA THR A 29 -23.68 92.81 -17.64
C THR A 29 -23.70 91.72 -16.57
N ASP A 30 -24.50 91.89 -15.52
CA ASP A 30 -24.72 90.98 -14.38
C ASP A 30 -26.19 91.17 -13.93
N ASP A 31 -27.13 90.59 -14.69
CA ASP A 31 -28.58 90.86 -14.65
C ASP A 31 -29.27 90.52 -13.31
N ASP A 32 -28.61 89.73 -12.43
CA ASP A 32 -29.13 89.35 -11.10
C ASP A 32 -28.19 89.64 -9.92
N ALA A 33 -27.02 90.22 -10.19
CA ALA A 33 -26.06 90.75 -9.23
C ALA A 33 -25.43 89.71 -8.29
N ASP A 34 -25.19 88.49 -8.79
CA ASP A 34 -24.54 87.41 -8.03
C ASP A 34 -22.99 87.45 -8.07
N GLY A 35 -22.43 88.14 -9.08
CA GLY A 35 -21.00 88.32 -9.29
C GLY A 35 -20.43 87.59 -10.51
N PHE A 36 -21.24 86.90 -11.31
CA PHE A 36 -20.88 86.37 -12.62
C PHE A 36 -21.44 87.27 -13.74
N GLU A 37 -20.66 87.55 -14.79
CA GLU A 37 -21.15 88.37 -15.93
C GLU A 37 -22.05 87.51 -16.85
N ASP A 38 -23.16 88.03 -17.40
CA ASP A 38 -24.16 87.32 -18.24
C ASP A 38 -23.60 86.51 -19.44
N VAL A 39 -22.35 86.80 -19.82
CA VAL A 39 -21.62 86.17 -20.92
C VAL A 39 -20.83 84.93 -20.49
N SER A 40 -20.72 84.71 -19.18
CA SER A 40 -20.05 83.59 -18.51
C SER A 40 -20.97 82.85 -17.54
N ASP A 41 -22.02 83.51 -17.06
CA ASP A 41 -23.12 82.91 -16.29
C ASP A 41 -24.05 82.08 -17.20
N ASP A 42 -24.38 80.87 -16.78
CA ASP A 42 -25.32 79.93 -17.42
C ASP A 42 -26.78 80.15 -16.94
N CYS A 43 -26.99 80.85 -15.82
CA CYS A 43 -28.26 81.27 -15.24
C CYS A 43 -28.50 82.82 -15.12
N PRO A 44 -28.24 83.70 -16.14
CA PRO A 44 -28.20 85.20 -16.02
C PRO A 44 -29.43 85.99 -15.55
N THR A 45 -30.37 85.42 -14.80
CA THR A 45 -31.57 86.09 -14.27
C THR A 45 -32.04 85.45 -12.95
N VAL A 46 -31.24 84.54 -12.37
CA VAL A 46 -31.53 83.72 -11.19
C VAL A 46 -30.26 83.56 -10.35
N PHE A 47 -30.00 84.57 -9.51
CA PHE A 47 -28.90 84.62 -8.52
C PHE A 47 -28.41 83.25 -8.07
N GLY A 48 -27.14 82.99 -8.35
CA GLY A 48 -26.46 81.76 -8.02
C GLY A 48 -25.18 81.94 -7.21
N ASN A 49 -24.45 80.84 -7.10
CA ASN A 49 -23.10 80.80 -6.55
C ASN A 49 -22.32 79.55 -6.98
N SER A 50 -22.86 78.73 -7.89
CA SER A 50 -22.18 77.55 -8.41
C SER A 50 -20.98 77.93 -9.27
N THR A 51 -19.97 77.04 -9.26
CA THR A 51 -18.72 77.17 -10.02
C THR A 51 -18.41 75.92 -10.86
N LEU A 52 -19.25 74.88 -10.75
CA LEU A 52 -19.14 73.60 -11.43
C LEU A 52 -20.53 73.16 -11.93
N GLY A 53 -20.56 72.40 -13.04
CA GLY A 53 -21.80 72.07 -13.74
C GLY A 53 -22.22 73.22 -14.66
N GLU A 54 -23.06 74.10 -14.13
CA GLU A 54 -23.40 75.42 -14.69
C GLU A 54 -22.79 76.51 -13.78
N GLU A 55 -22.16 77.55 -14.33
CA GLU A 55 -21.56 78.67 -13.57
C GLU A 55 -22.60 79.78 -13.33
N GLY A 56 -22.65 80.41 -12.15
CA GLY A 56 -23.66 81.44 -11.81
C GLY A 56 -25.08 80.92 -11.53
N CYS A 57 -25.26 79.61 -11.37
CA CYS A 57 -26.53 78.99 -11.03
C CYS A 57 -26.70 78.75 -9.52
N LEU A 58 -27.93 78.46 -9.11
CA LEU A 58 -28.27 78.14 -7.73
C LEU A 58 -27.59 76.84 -7.26
N ASP A 59 -26.80 76.96 -6.20
CA ASP A 59 -26.17 75.89 -5.42
C ASP A 59 -26.73 76.01 -3.98
N ASN A 60 -27.39 74.98 -3.49
CA ASN A 60 -28.21 75.06 -2.28
C ASN A 60 -27.53 74.48 -1.01
N ASP A 61 -26.46 73.71 -1.15
CA ASP A 61 -25.67 73.21 0.00
C ASP A 61 -24.25 73.80 0.12
N GLY A 62 -23.72 74.38 -0.97
CA GLY A 62 -22.47 75.12 -1.01
C GLY A 62 -21.24 74.30 -1.38
N ASP A 63 -21.38 73.15 -2.05
CA ASP A 63 -20.24 72.38 -2.56
C ASP A 63 -19.60 72.93 -3.84
N GLY A 64 -20.32 73.82 -4.53
CA GLY A 64 -19.90 74.50 -5.75
C GLY A 64 -20.53 73.94 -7.03
N TRP A 65 -21.29 72.85 -6.99
CA TRP A 65 -22.08 72.37 -8.14
C TRP A 65 -23.46 73.03 -8.19
N SER A 66 -23.91 73.35 -9.40
CA SER A 66 -25.27 73.82 -9.64
C SER A 66 -26.31 72.72 -9.38
N ASN A 67 -27.45 73.03 -8.76
CA ASN A 67 -28.56 72.10 -8.46
C ASN A 67 -29.10 71.28 -9.66
N ASN A 68 -28.80 71.67 -10.91
CA ASN A 68 -29.20 70.96 -12.13
C ASN A 68 -28.21 69.83 -12.54
N PHE A 69 -26.99 69.87 -12.00
CA PHE A 69 -25.86 68.96 -12.30
C PHE A 69 -25.30 68.27 -11.06
N ASP A 70 -25.94 68.51 -9.92
CA ASP A 70 -25.76 67.82 -8.66
C ASP A 70 -26.91 66.81 -8.49
N ASP A 71 -26.57 65.54 -8.25
CA ASP A 71 -27.54 64.47 -8.02
C ASP A 71 -28.02 64.41 -6.55
N CYS A 72 -27.40 65.20 -5.66
CA CYS A 72 -27.69 65.38 -4.25
C CYS A 72 -27.85 66.87 -3.77
N PRO A 73 -28.67 67.76 -4.39
CA PRO A 73 -28.73 69.24 -4.17
C PRO A 73 -29.02 69.83 -2.78
N ASP A 74 -29.09 69.01 -1.74
CA ASP A 74 -29.31 69.40 -0.34
C ASP A 74 -28.19 68.83 0.59
N ALA A 75 -27.12 68.23 0.04
CA ALA A 75 -26.14 67.41 0.75
C ALA A 75 -24.72 67.44 0.14
N PHE A 76 -23.96 68.49 0.48
CA PHE A 76 -22.57 68.75 0.08
C PHE A 76 -21.75 67.50 -0.22
N GLY A 77 -21.19 67.42 -1.43
CA GLY A 77 -20.44 66.27 -1.89
C GLY A 77 -19.29 66.58 -2.86
N ASN A 78 -18.73 65.50 -3.41
CA ASN A 78 -17.69 65.56 -4.43
C ASN A 78 -17.54 64.28 -5.26
N SER A 79 -18.54 63.37 -5.22
CA SER A 79 -18.54 62.17 -6.06
C SER A 79 -18.48 62.55 -7.56
N THR A 80 -17.84 61.70 -8.37
CA THR A 80 -17.61 61.93 -9.81
C THR A 80 -17.82 60.69 -10.70
N LEU A 81 -18.04 59.52 -10.10
CA LEU A 81 -18.26 58.21 -10.73
C LEU A 81 -19.68 57.70 -10.40
N GLY A 82 -19.96 56.41 -10.64
CA GLY A 82 -21.27 55.78 -10.41
C GLY A 82 -22.48 56.30 -11.21
N GLY A 83 -22.34 57.44 -11.90
CA GLY A 83 -23.48 58.16 -12.47
C GLY A 83 -24.25 59.00 -11.45
N LYS A 84 -23.66 59.29 -10.28
CA LYS A 84 -24.11 60.32 -9.35
C LYS A 84 -22.98 61.29 -9.05
N ASN A 85 -23.16 62.53 -9.45
CA ASN A 85 -22.17 63.59 -9.33
C ASN A 85 -22.53 64.53 -8.16
N ALA A 86 -21.51 65.05 -7.48
CA ALA A 86 -21.64 65.98 -6.34
C ALA A 86 -22.38 65.42 -5.10
N CYS A 87 -22.51 64.10 -4.98
CA CYS A 87 -22.99 63.47 -3.75
C CYS A 87 -21.86 63.27 -2.72
N PRO A 88 -22.20 63.06 -1.43
CA PRO A 88 -21.22 62.71 -0.40
C PRO A 88 -20.41 61.46 -0.78
N ASP A 89 -19.10 61.56 -0.61
CA ASP A 89 -18.07 60.60 -0.95
C ASP A 89 -17.03 60.65 0.19
N MET A 90 -17.08 59.66 1.08
CA MET A 90 -16.44 59.74 2.40
C MET A 90 -14.97 59.33 2.42
N ASP A 91 -14.51 58.53 1.46
CA ASP A 91 -13.11 58.11 1.34
C ASP A 91 -12.38 58.67 0.10
N GLY A 92 -13.12 59.18 -0.89
CA GLY A 92 -12.61 60.00 -1.99
C GLY A 92 -12.26 59.21 -3.25
N ASP A 93 -12.83 58.04 -3.48
CA ASP A 93 -12.61 57.23 -4.68
C ASP A 93 -13.40 57.73 -5.91
N GLY A 94 -14.46 58.49 -5.66
CA GLY A 94 -15.34 59.11 -6.65
C GLY A 94 -16.74 58.50 -6.73
N TRP A 95 -17.04 57.35 -6.12
CA TRP A 95 -18.40 56.87 -5.94
C TRP A 95 -19.08 57.64 -4.79
N ALA A 96 -20.39 57.48 -4.65
CA ALA A 96 -21.16 58.21 -3.63
C ALA A 96 -21.58 57.24 -2.53
N ASP A 97 -21.49 57.65 -1.25
CA ASP A 97 -21.77 56.87 -0.01
C ASP A 97 -23.06 56.02 -0.02
N GLN A 98 -23.99 56.29 -0.94
CA GLN A 98 -25.31 55.67 -1.08
C GLN A 98 -25.42 54.62 -2.20
N ASP A 99 -24.45 54.59 -3.12
CA ASP A 99 -24.31 53.62 -4.22
C ASP A 99 -22.92 52.95 -4.20
N ASP A 100 -22.25 53.06 -3.06
CA ASP A 100 -20.94 52.49 -2.76
C ASP A 100 -21.15 51.48 -1.64
N ASP A 101 -20.79 50.21 -1.89
CA ASP A 101 -20.94 49.13 -0.92
C ASP A 101 -19.84 49.13 0.15
N PHE A 102 -18.73 49.87 -0.07
CA PHE A 102 -17.60 50.03 0.86
C PHE A 102 -17.21 51.51 1.16
N PRO A 103 -18.10 52.38 1.71
CA PRO A 103 -17.86 53.85 1.88
C PRO A 103 -16.74 54.31 2.85
N MET A 104 -15.77 53.44 3.15
CA MET A 104 -14.62 53.67 4.02
C MET A 104 -13.33 53.06 3.44
N ASP A 105 -13.39 52.42 2.27
CA ASP A 105 -12.27 51.80 1.56
C ASP A 105 -12.25 52.29 0.11
N ALA A 106 -11.51 53.38 -0.14
CA ALA A 106 -11.35 54.05 -1.43
C ALA A 106 -10.70 53.22 -2.56
N THR A 107 -10.72 51.90 -2.43
CA THR A 107 -10.23 50.93 -3.40
C THR A 107 -11.29 49.89 -3.77
N GLN A 108 -12.46 49.89 -3.12
CA GLN A 108 -13.62 49.04 -3.38
C GLN A 108 -14.88 49.88 -3.40
N TRP A 109 -15.85 49.53 -4.25
CA TRP A 109 -17.08 50.33 -4.43
C TRP A 109 -18.31 49.53 -4.91
N ASP A 110 -18.17 48.23 -5.17
CA ASP A 110 -19.19 47.35 -5.76
C ASP A 110 -19.07 45.98 -5.06
N ASP A 111 -20.18 45.48 -4.50
CA ASP A 111 -20.32 44.14 -3.90
C ASP A 111 -21.47 43.41 -4.60
N THR A 112 -21.19 42.81 -5.77
CA THR A 112 -22.23 42.29 -6.68
C THR A 112 -23.13 41.22 -6.03
N ASP A 113 -22.66 40.49 -5.02
CA ASP A 113 -23.42 39.42 -4.37
C ASP A 113 -23.74 39.62 -2.88
N GLY A 114 -23.06 40.55 -2.21
CA GLY A 114 -23.37 41.04 -0.87
C GLY A 114 -22.68 40.27 0.27
N ASP A 115 -21.48 39.73 0.04
CA ASP A 115 -20.74 38.94 1.02
C ASP A 115 -19.72 39.74 1.86
N GLY A 116 -19.38 40.96 1.42
CA GLY A 116 -18.43 41.86 2.07
C GLY A 116 -16.99 41.78 1.56
N TYR A 117 -16.74 41.12 0.43
CA TYR A 117 -15.53 41.27 -0.39
C TYR A 117 -15.86 42.09 -1.63
N GLY A 118 -14.90 42.92 -2.09
CA GLY A 118 -15.20 43.92 -3.14
C GLY A 118 -14.76 43.49 -4.53
N ASP A 119 -15.59 43.77 -5.54
CA ASP A 119 -15.42 43.30 -6.92
C ASP A 119 -14.16 43.86 -7.63
N ASN A 120 -13.51 44.91 -7.11
CA ASN A 120 -12.32 45.48 -7.75
C ASN A 120 -11.08 44.62 -7.47
N PRO A 121 -10.48 43.94 -8.47
CA PRO A 121 -9.32 43.06 -8.26
C PRO A 121 -8.02 43.81 -7.91
N GLU A 122 -7.99 45.14 -8.02
CA GLU A 122 -6.87 45.98 -7.56
C GLU A 122 -7.09 46.59 -6.15
N GLY A 123 -8.24 46.31 -5.52
CA GLY A 123 -8.61 46.84 -4.21
C GLY A 123 -8.04 46.08 -3.01
N THR A 124 -8.34 46.55 -1.79
CA THR A 124 -8.15 45.78 -0.57
C THR A 124 -9.24 44.72 -0.43
N THR A 125 -8.85 43.51 0.02
CA THR A 125 -9.74 42.33 0.11
C THR A 125 -10.64 42.15 -1.13
N PRO A 126 -10.03 42.01 -2.33
CA PRO A 126 -10.80 41.77 -3.55
C PRO A 126 -11.51 40.43 -3.47
N ASP A 127 -12.70 40.34 -4.06
CA ASP A 127 -13.39 39.08 -4.27
C ASP A 127 -12.78 38.32 -5.47
N ASP A 128 -12.39 37.08 -5.25
CA ASP A 128 -11.94 36.14 -6.29
C ASP A 128 -13.13 35.40 -6.96
N CYS A 129 -14.33 35.49 -6.37
CA CYS A 129 -15.61 34.94 -6.82
C CYS A 129 -16.80 35.95 -6.98
N PRO A 130 -16.67 37.15 -7.63
CA PRO A 130 -17.62 38.31 -7.74
C PRO A 130 -19.14 38.14 -8.01
N THR A 131 -19.72 36.96 -7.86
CA THR A 131 -21.11 36.60 -8.18
C THR A 131 -21.61 35.37 -7.38
N VAL A 132 -20.81 34.87 -6.42
CA VAL A 132 -21.02 33.65 -5.64
C VAL A 132 -20.62 33.84 -4.17
N VAL A 133 -21.49 34.55 -3.42
CA VAL A 133 -21.45 34.76 -1.95
C VAL A 133 -20.62 33.72 -1.21
N GLY A 134 -19.52 34.19 -0.63
CA GLY A 134 -18.54 33.36 0.05
C GLY A 134 -18.22 33.76 1.47
N THR A 135 -17.26 33.04 2.04
CA THR A 135 -16.65 33.33 3.34
C THR A 135 -15.18 32.88 3.43
N SER A 136 -14.58 32.40 2.35
CA SER A 136 -13.17 31.96 2.36
C SER A 136 -12.21 33.13 2.60
N THR A 137 -11.11 32.85 3.30
CA THR A 137 -10.18 33.86 3.84
C THR A 137 -8.69 33.56 3.61
N LEU A 138 -8.34 32.37 3.11
CA LEU A 138 -6.96 31.87 3.08
C LEU A 138 -6.38 31.65 1.67
N ASP A 139 -7.13 31.04 0.75
CA ASP A 139 -6.68 30.77 -0.63
C ASP A 139 -7.23 31.78 -1.64
N ARG A 140 -8.55 31.82 -1.80
CA ARG A 140 -9.32 32.77 -2.58
C ARG A 140 -10.22 33.53 -1.63
N LEU A 141 -10.34 34.84 -1.79
CA LEU A 141 -11.21 35.66 -0.94
C LEU A 141 -12.62 35.73 -1.54
N GLY A 142 -13.67 35.83 -0.71
CA GLY A 142 -15.07 35.95 -1.15
C GLY A 142 -15.65 34.73 -1.89
N CYS A 143 -14.93 33.60 -1.91
CA CYS A 143 -15.43 32.35 -2.49
C CYS A 143 -16.19 31.51 -1.45
N LEU A 144 -17.09 30.66 -1.95
CA LEU A 144 -17.84 29.71 -1.13
C LEU A 144 -16.88 28.85 -0.28
N ASP A 145 -17.11 28.83 1.02
CA ASP A 145 -16.46 27.98 2.03
C ASP A 145 -17.60 27.31 2.81
N SER A 146 -17.61 25.98 2.84
CA SER A 146 -18.77 25.19 3.28
C SER A 146 -18.68 24.72 4.73
N ASP A 147 -17.48 24.59 5.28
CA ASP A 147 -17.25 24.12 6.65
C ASP A 147 -16.66 25.19 7.59
N GLY A 148 -16.16 26.29 7.02
CA GLY A 148 -15.73 27.49 7.71
C GLY A 148 -14.28 27.47 8.18
N ASP A 149 -13.41 26.68 7.56
CA ASP A 149 -11.97 26.65 7.88
C ASP A 149 -11.16 27.79 7.24
N GLY A 150 -11.71 28.45 6.23
CA GLY A 150 -11.13 29.57 5.50
C GLY A 150 -10.63 29.24 4.09
N TYR A 151 -10.63 27.99 3.65
CA TYR A 151 -10.31 27.59 2.27
C TYR A 151 -11.58 27.50 1.40
N SER A 152 -11.45 27.84 0.12
CA SER A 152 -12.58 27.87 -0.79
C SER A 152 -12.90 26.50 -1.38
N ASN A 153 -14.20 26.19 -1.47
CA ASN A 153 -14.71 25.01 -2.18
C ASN A 153 -14.15 24.91 -3.61
N PRO A 154 -13.93 23.68 -4.11
CA PRO A 154 -13.45 23.46 -5.47
C PRO A 154 -14.57 23.69 -6.50
N ASP A 155 -14.19 24.30 -7.62
CA ASP A 155 -15.06 24.57 -8.76
C ASP A 155 -14.44 24.10 -10.10
N GLY A 156 -15.00 24.56 -11.23
CA GLY A 156 -14.55 24.16 -12.57
C GLY A 156 -13.25 24.80 -13.07
N VAL A 157 -12.65 25.71 -12.29
CA VAL A 157 -11.44 26.48 -12.58
C VAL A 157 -10.40 26.33 -11.47
N TRP A 158 -10.84 26.29 -10.21
CA TRP A 158 -10.00 26.10 -9.02
C TRP A 158 -10.37 24.79 -8.33
N ASN A 159 -9.52 23.77 -8.44
CA ASN A 159 -9.73 22.45 -7.82
C ASN A 159 -8.72 22.20 -6.69
N ALA A 160 -8.87 21.09 -5.96
CA ALA A 160 -7.93 20.71 -4.89
C ALA A 160 -6.46 20.71 -5.35
N GLU A 161 -6.18 20.17 -6.55
CA GLU A 161 -4.83 20.20 -7.16
C GLU A 161 -4.27 21.63 -7.38
N SER A 162 -5.14 22.64 -7.45
CA SER A 162 -4.78 24.05 -7.60
C SER A 162 -4.61 24.77 -6.25
N GLY A 163 -5.09 24.19 -5.15
CA GLY A 163 -5.11 24.79 -3.81
C GLY A 163 -6.49 25.14 -3.27
N ALA A 164 -7.57 24.67 -3.90
CA ALA A 164 -8.90 24.68 -3.29
C ALA A 164 -8.96 23.69 -2.12
N ASP A 165 -9.96 23.84 -1.27
CA ASP A 165 -10.27 22.88 -0.23
C ASP A 165 -10.58 21.48 -0.81
N ALA A 166 -9.84 20.47 -0.33
CA ALA A 166 -10.04 19.07 -0.68
C ALA A 166 -11.17 18.38 0.11
N PHE A 167 -11.59 18.89 1.27
CA PHE A 167 -12.47 18.23 2.23
C PHE A 167 -13.61 19.11 2.76
N ILE A 168 -14.41 19.69 1.85
CA ILE A 168 -15.59 20.58 2.00
C ILE A 168 -16.64 20.33 3.12
N ASP A 169 -16.50 19.27 3.90
CA ASP A 169 -17.36 18.89 5.04
C ASP A 169 -16.54 18.66 6.36
N ASP A 170 -15.21 18.87 6.37
CA ASP A 170 -14.30 18.63 7.52
C ASP A 170 -13.31 19.81 7.74
N PRO A 171 -13.64 20.78 8.63
CA PRO A 171 -12.86 22.01 8.84
C PRO A 171 -11.55 21.80 9.62
N THR A 172 -11.07 20.56 9.65
CA THR A 172 -9.76 20.15 10.15
C THR A 172 -8.81 19.74 9.03
N GLN A 173 -9.29 19.60 7.79
CA GLN A 173 -8.54 19.16 6.61
C GLN A 173 -8.91 20.01 5.40
N TRP A 174 -7.91 20.46 4.64
CA TRP A 174 -8.12 21.25 3.41
C TRP A 174 -7.18 20.87 2.26
N SER A 175 -6.18 20.03 2.55
CA SER A 175 -5.09 19.69 1.64
C SER A 175 -4.95 18.17 1.53
N ASP A 176 -4.95 17.69 0.29
CA ASP A 176 -4.75 16.29 -0.12
C ASP A 176 -3.65 16.34 -1.20
N PHE A 177 -2.39 16.26 -0.79
CA PHE A 177 -1.26 16.59 -1.67
C PHE A 177 -0.95 15.53 -2.73
N ASP A 178 -1.24 14.25 -2.45
CA ASP A 178 -1.06 13.15 -3.41
C ASP A 178 -2.37 12.62 -4.02
N GLY A 179 -3.53 13.03 -3.49
CA GLY A 179 -4.84 12.83 -4.12
C GLY A 179 -5.52 11.51 -3.74
N ASP A 180 -5.18 10.93 -2.59
CA ASP A 180 -5.70 9.63 -2.16
C ASP A 180 -6.99 9.70 -1.32
N GLY A 181 -7.38 10.91 -0.89
CA GLY A 181 -8.56 11.16 -0.07
C GLY A 181 -8.32 11.11 1.44
N PHE A 182 -7.07 11.16 1.91
CA PHE A 182 -6.71 11.38 3.31
C PHE A 182 -5.99 12.73 3.49
N GLY A 183 -6.44 13.54 4.44
CA GLY A 183 -5.95 14.91 4.57
C GLY A 183 -4.57 15.03 5.23
N ASP A 184 -3.78 15.97 4.73
CA ASP A 184 -2.38 16.21 5.12
C ASP A 184 -2.19 16.67 6.57
N ASN A 185 -3.20 17.32 7.17
CA ASN A 185 -3.11 17.80 8.56
C ASN A 185 -3.10 16.61 9.53
N TYR A 186 -2.47 16.79 10.69
CA TYR A 186 -2.19 15.67 11.57
C TYR A 186 -2.27 16.04 13.05
N ALA A 187 -2.73 15.09 13.88
CA ALA A 187 -2.83 15.22 15.34
C ALA A 187 -1.83 14.35 16.10
N ASN A 188 -1.26 13.32 15.45
CA ASN A 188 -0.48 12.27 16.12
C ASN A 188 0.77 12.81 16.85
N ASP A 189 0.69 12.84 18.18
CA ASP A 189 1.73 13.38 19.06
C ASP A 189 3.04 12.59 19.05
N THR A 190 3.02 11.34 18.55
CA THR A 190 4.22 10.52 18.39
C THR A 190 5.09 10.95 17.20
N TRP A 191 4.52 11.67 16.23
CA TRP A 191 5.20 12.12 15.00
C TRP A 191 6.12 13.33 15.20
N THR A 192 6.81 13.38 16.35
CA THR A 192 7.78 14.42 16.75
C THR A 192 8.95 14.63 15.78
N ASN A 193 9.19 13.70 14.85
CA ASN A 193 10.22 13.77 13.82
C ASN A 193 9.64 13.78 12.38
N ARG A 194 8.37 14.16 12.19
CA ARG A 194 7.78 14.36 10.84
C ARG A 194 8.67 15.31 10.03
N ASN A 195 8.86 15.01 8.75
CA ASN A 195 9.71 15.82 7.89
C ASN A 195 9.12 17.24 7.74
N PRO A 196 9.84 18.33 8.08
CA PRO A 196 9.33 19.69 7.96
C PRO A 196 9.03 20.15 6.52
N SER A 197 9.36 19.34 5.51
CA SER A 197 9.01 19.60 4.11
C SER A 197 7.78 18.81 3.61
N TRP A 198 7.09 18.08 4.48
CA TRP A 198 5.81 17.45 4.15
C TRP A 198 4.66 18.46 4.34
N PRO A 199 3.60 18.39 3.50
CA PRO A 199 2.45 19.30 3.56
C PRO A 199 1.62 19.09 4.83
N GLY A 200 0.64 19.96 5.09
CA GLY A 200 -0.24 19.89 6.26
C GLY A 200 0.36 20.35 7.58
N GLU A 201 -0.52 20.71 8.51
CA GLU A 201 -0.20 21.34 9.80
C GLU A 201 -0.56 20.45 11.01
N LEU A 202 0.08 20.74 12.15
CA LEU A 202 -0.24 20.06 13.42
C LEU A 202 -1.51 20.66 14.03
N ARG A 203 -2.58 19.86 14.12
CA ARG A 203 -3.89 20.23 14.66
C ARG A 203 -4.36 19.21 15.69
N GLU A 204 -4.80 19.64 16.88
CA GLU A 204 -5.25 18.75 17.96
C GLU A 204 -6.64 18.13 17.72
N ASP A 205 -7.40 18.65 16.75
CA ASP A 205 -8.78 18.29 16.44
C ASP A 205 -8.94 17.33 15.25
N VAL A 206 -7.87 17.09 14.48
CA VAL A 206 -7.85 16.13 13.36
C VAL A 206 -8.06 14.70 13.85
N THR A 207 -8.93 13.95 13.16
CA THR A 207 -9.24 12.54 13.51
C THR A 207 -8.88 11.52 12.43
N VAL A 208 -8.91 11.93 11.17
CA VAL A 208 -8.38 11.18 10.02
C VAL A 208 -7.24 12.01 9.45
N GLN A 209 -6.07 11.40 9.32
CA GLN A 209 -4.83 12.07 8.94
C GLN A 209 -3.98 11.11 8.12
N ASP A 210 -3.36 11.62 7.07
CA ASP A 210 -2.45 10.81 6.27
C ASP A 210 -1.06 10.68 6.93
N ALA A 211 -0.51 9.46 6.88
CA ALA A 211 0.84 9.11 7.29
C ALA A 211 1.88 9.16 6.16
N CYS A 212 1.46 9.23 4.89
CA CYS A 212 2.31 9.20 3.72
C CYS A 212 2.08 10.34 2.69
N PRO A 213 1.98 11.64 3.08
CA PRO A 213 1.36 12.77 2.35
C PRO A 213 2.17 13.31 1.15
N THR A 214 2.64 12.38 0.34
CA THR A 214 3.50 12.49 -0.83
C THR A 214 3.46 11.23 -1.72
N GLN A 215 2.68 10.20 -1.35
CA GLN A 215 2.60 8.87 -1.93
C GLN A 215 1.19 8.27 -1.74
N GLU A 216 0.36 8.36 -2.78
CA GLU A 216 -1.00 7.81 -2.83
C GLU A 216 -1.14 6.43 -2.16
N GLY A 217 -2.12 6.28 -1.26
CA GLY A 217 -2.29 5.09 -0.46
C GLY A 217 -3.73 4.69 -0.18
N THR A 218 -3.88 3.50 0.42
CA THR A 218 -5.19 3.03 0.92
C THR A 218 -5.08 2.25 2.24
N SER A 219 -3.88 2.17 2.82
CA SER A 219 -3.69 1.53 4.13
C SER A 219 -4.51 2.25 5.20
N TRP A 220 -4.88 1.52 6.25
CA TRP A 220 -5.67 2.03 7.38
C TRP A 220 -5.36 1.34 8.72
N GLN A 221 -4.56 0.27 8.71
CA GLN A 221 -4.15 -0.46 9.89
C GLN A 221 -3.05 0.26 10.68
N ASN A 222 -2.95 -0.05 11.97
CA ASN A 222 -1.89 0.41 12.88
C ASN A 222 -1.67 1.95 12.96
N GLY A 223 -2.64 2.76 12.49
CA GLY A 223 -2.52 4.22 12.43
C GLY A 223 -1.59 4.74 11.33
N LEU A 224 -1.24 3.89 10.36
CA LEU A 224 -0.66 4.30 9.08
C LEU A 224 -1.80 4.34 8.06
N ILE A 225 -2.56 5.43 8.09
CA ILE A 225 -3.63 5.71 7.13
C ILE A 225 -2.99 6.40 5.91
N GLY A 226 -3.49 6.15 4.69
CA GLY A 226 -3.05 6.81 3.45
C GLY A 226 -1.65 6.42 2.94
N CYS A 227 -1.09 5.33 3.45
CA CYS A 227 0.15 4.80 2.89
C CYS A 227 -0.09 3.75 1.78
N PRO A 228 0.86 3.57 0.85
CA PRO A 228 0.78 2.57 -0.20
C PRO A 228 0.48 1.14 0.31
N ASP A 229 -0.64 0.60 -0.11
CA ASP A 229 -1.15 -0.74 0.18
C ASP A 229 -1.38 -1.43 -1.18
N GLN A 230 -0.64 -2.49 -1.47
CA GLN A 230 -0.56 -3.07 -2.81
C GLN A 230 -1.65 -4.12 -3.09
N ASP A 231 -2.20 -4.79 -2.08
CA ASP A 231 -3.23 -5.82 -2.24
C ASP A 231 -4.58 -5.50 -1.58
N GLY A 232 -4.63 -4.45 -0.75
CA GLY A 232 -5.84 -3.84 -0.22
C GLY A 232 -6.33 -4.45 1.09
N ASP A 233 -5.46 -5.11 1.86
CA ASP A 233 -5.80 -5.70 3.15
C ASP A 233 -5.84 -4.68 4.31
N GLY A 234 -5.24 -3.51 4.10
CA GLY A 234 -5.16 -2.38 5.02
C GLY A 234 -3.79 -2.10 5.62
N TRP A 235 -2.77 -2.94 5.40
CA TRP A 235 -1.42 -2.71 5.90
C TRP A 235 -0.54 -1.93 4.90
N TYR A 236 0.41 -1.17 5.44
CA TYR A 236 1.37 -0.43 4.62
C TYR A 236 2.45 -1.37 4.09
N ASN A 237 2.76 -1.32 2.79
CA ASN A 237 3.77 -2.15 2.09
C ASN A 237 5.18 -2.28 2.74
N LEU A 238 5.59 -1.39 3.67
CA LEU A 238 6.86 -1.53 4.41
C LEU A 238 6.72 -2.10 5.83
N GLN A 239 5.49 -2.23 6.33
CA GLN A 239 5.15 -2.89 7.59
C GLN A 239 4.52 -4.27 7.38
N ASP A 240 3.87 -4.45 6.23
CA ASP A 240 3.35 -5.71 5.74
C ASP A 240 4.49 -6.69 5.35
N ALA A 241 4.41 -7.92 5.85
CA ALA A 241 5.33 -9.00 5.52
C ALA A 241 5.06 -9.63 4.13
N PHE A 242 3.82 -9.57 3.63
CA PHE A 242 3.38 -10.16 2.38
C PHE A 242 2.57 -9.19 1.47
N PRO A 243 3.18 -8.11 0.92
CA PRO A 243 2.51 -7.06 0.11
C PRO A 243 1.89 -7.47 -1.25
N THR A 244 1.52 -8.73 -1.39
CA THR A 244 0.87 -9.32 -2.57
C THR A 244 -0.14 -10.42 -2.22
N ASP A 245 -0.30 -10.79 -0.94
CA ASP A 245 -1.31 -11.73 -0.48
C ASP A 245 -2.21 -11.04 0.58
N PRO A 246 -3.41 -10.56 0.19
CA PRO A 246 -4.31 -9.79 1.07
C PRO A 246 -4.97 -10.66 2.16
N THR A 247 -4.42 -11.82 2.44
CA THR A 247 -4.81 -12.72 3.53
C THR A 247 -3.71 -12.89 4.57
N GLN A 248 -2.50 -12.37 4.33
CA GLN A 248 -1.34 -12.46 5.22
C GLN A 248 -0.65 -11.09 5.31
N TRP A 249 -0.26 -10.68 6.52
CA TRP A 249 0.36 -9.37 6.74
C TRP A 249 1.48 -9.38 7.79
N ALA A 250 1.70 -10.51 8.46
CA ALA A 250 2.63 -10.66 9.56
C ALA A 250 3.40 -11.98 9.44
N ASP A 251 4.69 -11.90 9.71
CA ASP A 251 5.66 -13.00 9.78
C ASP A 251 6.54 -12.68 11.01
N VAL A 252 6.22 -13.28 12.16
CA VAL A 252 6.83 -12.92 13.45
C VAL A 252 8.26 -13.44 13.60
N ASP A 253 8.64 -14.52 12.93
CA ASP A 253 9.96 -15.14 13.04
C ASP A 253 10.84 -15.06 11.78
N GLY A 254 10.25 -14.68 10.63
CA GLY A 254 10.93 -14.31 9.40
C GLY A 254 11.17 -15.48 8.44
N ASP A 255 10.32 -16.50 8.45
CA ASP A 255 10.50 -17.73 7.66
C ASP A 255 9.81 -17.71 6.28
N GLY A 256 8.88 -16.78 6.07
CA GLY A 256 8.12 -16.63 4.82
C GLY A 256 6.78 -17.35 4.77
N PHE A 257 6.27 -17.88 5.89
CA PHE A 257 4.87 -18.27 6.07
C PHE A 257 4.13 -17.23 6.94
N GLY A 258 2.83 -17.07 6.72
CA GLY A 258 2.09 -15.95 7.32
C GLY A 258 1.33 -16.31 8.59
N ASP A 259 1.45 -15.49 9.63
CA ASP A 259 0.89 -15.71 10.97
C ASP A 259 -0.66 -15.80 11.00
N ASN A 260 -1.36 -15.27 9.97
CA ASN A 260 -2.81 -15.28 9.97
C ASN A 260 -3.33 -16.69 9.65
N SER A 261 -3.67 -17.44 10.70
CA SER A 261 -4.31 -18.77 10.65
C SER A 261 -5.58 -18.92 9.77
N SER A 262 -6.12 -17.83 9.22
CA SER A 262 -7.24 -17.84 8.26
C SER A 262 -6.85 -17.44 6.83
N GLY A 263 -5.57 -17.14 6.58
CA GLY A 263 -5.01 -16.80 5.28
C GLY A 263 -4.50 -18.00 4.50
N ASN A 264 -3.93 -17.73 3.32
CA ASN A 264 -3.24 -18.73 2.50
C ASN A 264 -1.91 -19.11 3.15
N ASP A 265 -1.50 -20.38 2.97
CA ASP A 265 -0.19 -20.89 3.40
C ASP A 265 0.24 -20.43 4.81
N ALA A 266 -0.74 -20.46 5.73
CA ALA A 266 -0.59 -19.91 7.07
C ALA A 266 0.32 -20.77 7.95
N ASP A 267 1.16 -20.10 8.75
CA ASP A 267 2.12 -20.75 9.63
C ASP A 267 1.43 -21.50 10.80
N GLU A 268 1.82 -22.76 11.01
CA GLU A 268 1.42 -23.62 12.13
C GLU A 268 2.43 -23.61 13.29
N CYS A 269 3.51 -22.82 13.16
CA CYS A 269 4.55 -22.53 14.13
C CYS A 269 4.91 -21.01 14.39
N PRO A 270 3.97 -20.01 14.46
CA PRO A 270 4.18 -18.51 14.42
C PRO A 270 5.22 -17.77 15.30
N THR A 271 6.26 -18.46 15.77
CA THR A 271 7.32 -17.99 16.68
C THR A 271 8.60 -18.84 16.58
N VAL A 272 8.64 -19.84 15.69
CA VAL A 272 9.71 -20.83 15.52
C VAL A 272 9.92 -21.12 14.03
N ALA A 273 10.60 -20.20 13.35
CA ALA A 273 10.94 -20.23 11.93
C ALA A 273 11.30 -21.62 11.39
N GLY A 274 10.61 -22.01 10.32
CA GLY A 274 10.66 -23.33 9.73
C GLY A 274 10.81 -23.35 8.21
N THR A 275 10.67 -24.54 7.64
CA THR A 275 10.70 -24.77 6.18
C THR A 275 9.80 -25.92 5.71
N SER A 276 9.04 -26.57 6.60
CA SER A 276 8.11 -27.63 6.23
C SER A 276 6.99 -27.10 5.31
N THR A 277 6.59 -27.91 4.35
CA THR A 277 5.70 -27.53 3.23
C THR A 277 4.61 -28.56 2.92
N VAL A 278 4.62 -29.73 3.58
CA VAL A 278 3.75 -30.87 3.25
C VAL A 278 2.71 -31.15 4.34
N ASP A 279 3.08 -31.00 5.61
CA ASP A 279 2.24 -31.28 6.77
C ASP A 279 1.83 -29.99 7.51
N ARG A 280 2.63 -29.52 8.47
CA ARG A 280 2.43 -28.26 9.20
C ARG A 280 3.30 -27.21 8.54
N LEU A 281 2.71 -26.19 7.93
CA LEU A 281 3.48 -25.14 7.26
C LEU A 281 4.27 -24.28 8.27
N GLY A 282 5.42 -23.75 7.87
CA GLY A 282 6.29 -22.87 8.68
C GLY A 282 6.92 -23.51 9.93
N CYS A 283 6.84 -24.83 10.06
CA CYS A 283 7.47 -25.54 11.16
C CYS A 283 8.90 -26.02 10.83
N VAL A 284 9.68 -26.27 11.88
CA VAL A 284 11.06 -26.79 11.75
C VAL A 284 11.05 -28.09 10.95
N ASP A 285 11.83 -28.12 9.88
CA ASP A 285 12.14 -29.29 9.06
C ASP A 285 13.67 -29.39 9.03
N SER A 286 14.22 -30.37 9.76
CA SER A 286 15.66 -30.45 10.00
C SER A 286 16.47 -30.98 8.80
N ASP A 287 15.84 -31.64 7.82
CA ASP A 287 16.55 -32.29 6.71
C ASP A 287 16.10 -31.89 5.29
N GLY A 288 14.96 -31.24 5.17
CA GLY A 288 14.47 -30.56 3.97
C GLY A 288 13.61 -31.43 3.05
N ASP A 289 12.96 -32.48 3.57
CA ASP A 289 12.02 -33.29 2.77
C ASP A 289 10.60 -32.71 2.69
N GLY A 290 10.30 -31.71 3.53
CA GLY A 290 9.04 -30.96 3.58
C GLY A 290 8.10 -31.37 4.70
N TYR A 291 8.40 -32.42 5.48
CA TYR A 291 7.67 -32.77 6.69
C TYR A 291 8.28 -32.11 7.94
N SER A 292 7.46 -31.83 8.95
CA SER A 292 7.88 -31.11 10.14
C SER A 292 8.38 -32.02 11.26
N ASP A 293 9.48 -31.60 11.91
CA ASP A 293 10.09 -32.23 13.07
C ASP A 293 9.05 -32.49 14.18
N PRO A 294 9.15 -33.63 14.91
CA PRO A 294 8.37 -33.88 16.11
C PRO A 294 8.52 -32.78 17.17
N ASP A 295 7.41 -32.13 17.53
CA ASP A 295 7.31 -31.20 18.65
C ASP A 295 6.50 -31.82 19.82
N PRO A 296 7.19 -32.26 20.91
CA PRO A 296 6.53 -32.76 22.10
C PRO A 296 5.69 -31.72 22.86
N ASN A 297 5.85 -30.41 22.61
CA ASN A 297 5.12 -29.36 23.32
C ASN A 297 3.68 -29.22 22.79
N THR A 298 3.49 -29.36 21.47
CA THR A 298 2.18 -29.41 20.81
C THR A 298 1.59 -30.83 20.72
N ASN A 299 2.33 -31.86 21.15
CA ASN A 299 2.01 -33.28 20.94
C ASN A 299 1.95 -33.64 19.44
N TRP A 300 2.86 -33.05 18.66
CA TRP A 300 3.15 -33.42 17.29
C TRP A 300 4.27 -34.47 17.30
N LEU A 301 3.93 -35.75 17.23
CA LEU A 301 4.88 -36.87 17.18
C LEU A 301 4.61 -37.70 15.91
N PRO A 302 5.44 -38.67 15.53
CA PRO A 302 5.24 -39.44 14.29
C PRO A 302 3.87 -40.13 14.22
N ALA A 303 3.32 -40.56 15.36
CA ALA A 303 1.97 -41.11 15.46
C ALA A 303 0.82 -40.12 15.19
N GLN A 304 1.11 -38.82 15.08
CA GLN A 304 0.19 -37.76 14.64
C GLN A 304 0.43 -37.31 13.19
N GLY A 305 1.55 -37.69 12.58
CA GLY A 305 1.95 -37.28 11.23
C GLY A 305 3.23 -36.44 11.15
N ALA A 306 3.93 -36.21 12.27
CA ALA A 306 5.26 -35.59 12.27
C ALA A 306 6.29 -36.50 11.60
N ASP A 307 7.41 -35.92 11.20
CA ASP A 307 8.51 -36.68 10.62
C ASP A 307 9.06 -37.74 11.61
N ALA A 308 9.06 -39.00 11.16
CA ALA A 308 9.63 -40.13 11.88
C ALA A 308 11.17 -40.15 11.90
N PHE A 309 11.85 -39.58 10.92
CA PHE A 309 13.32 -39.55 10.81
C PHE A 309 13.89 -38.14 10.47
N PRO A 310 13.86 -37.15 11.40
CA PRO A 310 14.30 -35.73 11.22
C PRO A 310 15.74 -35.41 10.81
N ASN A 311 16.46 -36.36 10.22
CA ASN A 311 17.85 -36.29 9.81
C ASN A 311 18.12 -37.16 8.55
N GLU A 312 17.08 -37.67 7.89
CA GLU A 312 17.14 -38.55 6.74
C GLU A 312 16.04 -38.18 5.72
N PRO A 313 16.33 -37.24 4.78
CA PRO A 313 15.35 -36.61 3.87
C PRO A 313 14.78 -37.53 2.78
N THR A 314 14.84 -38.82 3.00
CA THR A 314 14.22 -39.85 2.17
C THR A 314 13.19 -40.69 2.93
N GLN A 315 12.97 -40.43 4.23
CA GLN A 315 12.06 -41.17 5.09
C GLN A 315 11.35 -40.25 6.10
N TRP A 316 10.05 -40.02 5.91
CA TRP A 316 9.24 -39.16 6.80
C TRP A 316 8.24 -39.92 7.68
N ALA A 317 8.03 -41.22 7.44
CA ALA A 317 6.96 -42.01 8.07
C ALA A 317 7.44 -43.38 8.55
N ASP A 318 6.94 -43.80 9.71
CA ASP A 318 7.14 -45.11 10.35
C ASP A 318 5.79 -45.51 10.98
N GLN A 319 5.02 -46.35 10.29
CA GLN A 319 3.62 -46.63 10.69
C GLN A 319 3.47 -47.58 11.88
N ASP A 320 4.43 -48.49 12.09
CA ASP A 320 4.35 -49.53 13.14
C ASP A 320 5.40 -49.37 14.26
N ILE A 321 6.25 -48.35 14.13
CA ILE A 321 7.17 -47.79 15.12
C ILE A 321 8.34 -48.74 15.38
N ASP A 322 8.97 -49.21 14.31
CA ASP A 322 10.08 -50.17 14.32
C ASP A 322 11.45 -49.58 13.92
N SER A 323 11.49 -48.31 13.49
CA SER A 323 12.69 -47.57 13.05
C SER A 323 13.25 -47.96 11.67
N TYR A 324 12.42 -48.54 10.80
CA TYR A 324 12.54 -48.53 9.34
C TYR A 324 11.45 -47.63 8.73
N GLY A 325 11.72 -47.04 7.56
CA GLY A 325 10.85 -45.99 7.00
C GLY A 325 9.94 -46.49 5.89
N ASP A 326 8.68 -46.05 5.91
CA ASP A 326 7.61 -46.49 5.01
C ASP A 326 7.88 -46.16 3.51
N ASN A 327 8.79 -45.23 3.18
CA ASN A 327 9.04 -44.84 1.78
C ASN A 327 9.93 -45.88 1.08
N PRO A 328 9.42 -46.65 0.09
CA PRO A 328 10.19 -47.69 -0.60
C PRO A 328 11.30 -47.14 -1.51
N ALA A 329 11.38 -45.83 -1.72
CA ALA A 329 12.47 -45.16 -2.42
C ALA A 329 13.58 -44.63 -1.49
N GLY A 330 13.36 -44.63 -0.17
CA GLY A 330 14.28 -44.11 0.82
C GLY A 330 15.36 -45.08 1.27
N VAL A 331 16.31 -44.59 2.06
CA VAL A 331 17.30 -45.46 2.70
C VAL A 331 16.64 -46.28 3.81
N ARG A 332 17.10 -47.52 4.03
CA ARG A 332 16.54 -48.43 5.06
C ARG A 332 15.00 -48.46 5.04
N ALA A 333 14.43 -48.52 3.83
CA ALA A 333 13.00 -48.65 3.65
C ALA A 333 12.50 -49.96 4.28
N ASP A 334 11.32 -49.91 4.88
CA ASP A 334 10.66 -51.08 5.45
C ASP A 334 10.02 -51.93 4.34
N ASP A 335 10.34 -53.24 4.34
CA ASP A 335 9.73 -54.24 3.46
C ASP A 335 8.40 -54.78 4.04
N CYS A 336 8.10 -54.49 5.31
CA CYS A 336 6.90 -54.83 6.06
C CYS A 336 6.16 -53.63 6.76
N PRO A 337 5.84 -52.47 6.12
CA PRO A 337 5.38 -51.18 6.73
C PRO A 337 4.12 -51.12 7.63
N THR A 338 3.65 -52.23 8.16
CA THR A 338 2.45 -52.36 8.99
C THR A 338 2.58 -53.46 10.05
N VAL A 339 3.74 -54.14 10.13
CA VAL A 339 4.02 -55.30 10.97
C VAL A 339 5.40 -55.20 11.62
N ARG A 340 5.48 -54.29 12.60
CA ARG A 340 6.66 -53.98 13.44
C ARG A 340 7.66 -55.12 13.53
N GLY A 341 8.84 -54.93 12.94
CA GLY A 341 9.90 -55.90 12.87
C GLY A 341 11.17 -55.52 13.59
N SER A 342 12.22 -56.25 13.22
CA SER A 342 13.60 -55.97 13.60
C SER A 342 14.64 -56.60 12.66
N SER A 343 14.23 -57.37 11.65
CA SER A 343 15.14 -57.98 10.67
C SER A 343 16.02 -56.93 9.99
N THR A 344 17.26 -57.30 9.67
CA THR A 344 18.33 -56.37 9.22
C THR A 344 19.08 -56.83 7.97
N ILE A 345 18.87 -58.08 7.51
CA ILE A 345 19.70 -58.73 6.47
C ILE A 345 18.95 -58.96 5.16
N ASP A 346 17.80 -59.65 5.18
CA ASP A 346 17.08 -60.08 3.98
C ASP A 346 15.99 -59.09 3.56
N ARG A 347 14.99 -58.91 4.43
CA ARG A 347 13.95 -57.89 4.36
C ARG A 347 14.14 -56.99 5.57
N LEU A 348 14.09 -55.68 5.38
CA LEU A 348 14.19 -54.73 6.49
C LEU A 348 12.82 -54.53 7.14
N GLY A 349 12.79 -54.30 8.45
CA GLY A 349 11.56 -54.01 9.22
C GLY A 349 10.50 -55.13 9.30
N CYS A 350 10.87 -56.36 8.93
CA CYS A 350 10.01 -57.51 9.10
C CYS A 350 10.25 -58.21 10.46
N VAL A 351 9.25 -58.98 10.91
CA VAL A 351 9.34 -59.77 12.15
C VAL A 351 10.57 -60.67 12.11
N ASP A 352 11.34 -60.63 13.19
CA ASP A 352 12.52 -61.46 13.47
C ASP A 352 12.41 -61.85 14.95
N ASN A 353 12.06 -63.11 15.24
CA ASN A 353 11.67 -63.55 16.57
C ASN A 353 12.84 -63.90 17.52
N ASP A 354 14.03 -64.18 17.00
CA ASP A 354 15.21 -64.49 17.82
C ASP A 354 16.34 -63.45 17.73
N GLY A 355 16.28 -62.55 16.76
CA GLY A 355 17.09 -61.34 16.63
C GLY A 355 18.34 -61.51 15.76
N ASP A 356 18.40 -62.56 14.94
CA ASP A 356 19.59 -62.88 14.13
C ASP A 356 19.78 -62.00 12.89
N GLY A 357 18.72 -61.29 12.49
CA GLY A 357 18.67 -60.36 11.38
C GLY A 357 17.95 -60.89 10.13
N TYR A 358 17.58 -62.17 10.07
CA TYR A 358 16.72 -62.73 9.02
C TYR A 358 15.24 -62.65 9.42
N SER A 359 14.37 -62.42 8.44
CA SER A 359 12.94 -62.26 8.69
C SER A 359 12.18 -63.60 8.73
N ASP A 360 11.27 -63.73 9.70
CA ASP A 360 10.30 -64.82 9.84
C ASP A 360 9.52 -65.04 8.51
N ALA A 361 9.23 -66.31 8.21
CA ALA A 361 8.44 -66.67 7.03
C ALA A 361 7.00 -66.13 7.09
N SER A 362 6.63 -65.34 6.07
CA SER A 362 5.28 -64.76 5.88
C SER A 362 4.53 -65.46 4.72
N GLY A 363 3.31 -64.99 4.41
CA GLY A 363 2.47 -65.60 3.36
C GLY A 363 3.01 -65.43 1.92
N ASP A 364 3.92 -64.48 1.76
CA ASP A 364 4.51 -63.98 0.52
C ASP A 364 6.06 -64.07 0.51
N TRP A 365 6.69 -64.20 1.67
CA TRP A 365 8.11 -64.50 1.85
C TRP A 365 8.30 -65.83 2.58
N THR A 366 8.53 -66.91 1.84
CA THR A 366 8.72 -68.25 2.41
C THR A 366 10.21 -68.59 2.62
N VAL A 367 10.49 -69.62 3.42
CA VAL A 367 11.86 -70.14 3.63
C VAL A 367 12.59 -70.46 2.31
N LEU A 368 11.86 -70.88 1.27
CA LEU A 368 12.42 -71.13 -0.07
C LEU A 368 12.80 -69.86 -0.85
N GLN A 369 12.39 -68.68 -0.38
CA GLN A 369 12.68 -67.37 -0.98
C GLN A 369 13.81 -66.63 -0.25
N GLY A 370 14.11 -67.01 0.99
CA GLY A 370 15.14 -66.36 1.81
C GLY A 370 14.75 -66.12 3.28
N ALA A 371 13.49 -66.40 3.66
CA ALA A 371 13.05 -66.26 5.04
C ALA A 371 13.78 -67.22 5.99
N ASP A 372 13.87 -66.85 7.26
CA ASP A 372 14.50 -67.68 8.27
C ASP A 372 13.81 -69.07 8.40
N ALA A 373 14.65 -70.09 8.39
CA ALA A 373 14.29 -71.49 8.56
C ALA A 373 14.22 -71.93 10.04
N CYS A 374 14.80 -71.16 10.96
CA CYS A 374 14.94 -71.45 12.38
C CYS A 374 14.44 -70.33 13.33
N PRO A 375 13.20 -69.77 13.19
CA PRO A 375 12.70 -68.50 13.80
C PRO A 375 12.47 -68.47 15.31
N LEU A 376 13.25 -69.24 16.06
CA LEU A 376 13.29 -69.36 17.52
C LEU A 376 14.71 -69.71 18.02
N ILE A 377 15.72 -69.78 17.14
CA ILE A 377 17.08 -70.25 17.40
C ILE A 377 18.08 -69.41 16.58
N TYR A 378 18.44 -68.26 17.16
CA TYR A 378 19.47 -67.33 16.68
C TYR A 378 20.61 -67.99 15.91
N GLY A 379 20.71 -67.67 14.63
CA GLY A 379 21.60 -68.33 13.68
C GLY A 379 22.37 -67.37 12.78
N PHE A 380 23.19 -67.93 11.89
CA PHE A 380 23.90 -67.16 10.86
C PHE A 380 24.15 -67.95 9.58
N SER A 381 23.73 -69.23 9.49
CA SER A 381 23.91 -70.02 8.27
C SER A 381 23.25 -69.34 7.07
N THR A 382 23.88 -69.44 5.90
CA THR A 382 23.45 -68.77 4.66
C THR A 382 23.42 -69.68 3.43
N ALA A 383 24.01 -70.88 3.51
CA ALA A 383 24.21 -71.76 2.37
C ALA A 383 23.12 -72.84 2.20
N ASP A 384 22.49 -73.29 3.30
CA ASP A 384 21.50 -74.37 3.33
C ASP A 384 20.14 -73.90 3.91
N ARG A 385 20.02 -73.83 5.24
CA ARG A 385 18.89 -73.27 5.96
C ARG A 385 19.32 -71.89 6.44
N ILE A 386 18.73 -70.84 5.90
CA ILE A 386 19.06 -69.47 6.29
C ILE A 386 18.58 -69.22 7.72
N GLY A 387 19.39 -68.53 8.53
CA GLY A 387 19.06 -68.15 9.93
C GLY A 387 19.10 -69.26 10.98
N CYS A 388 19.70 -70.41 10.65
CA CYS A 388 19.93 -71.48 11.63
C CYS A 388 21.30 -71.35 12.32
N LEU A 389 21.42 -72.00 13.49
CA LEU A 389 22.68 -72.11 14.22
C LEU A 389 23.78 -72.67 13.31
N ASP A 390 24.87 -71.93 13.20
CA ASP A 390 26.13 -72.30 12.56
C ASP A 390 27.21 -72.11 13.63
N THR A 391 27.73 -73.20 14.19
CA THR A 391 28.62 -73.16 15.36
C THR A 391 30.06 -72.75 14.99
N ASP A 392 30.48 -72.82 13.73
CA ASP A 392 31.86 -72.54 13.33
C ASP A 392 32.05 -71.46 12.24
N GLU A 393 30.95 -70.90 11.72
CA GLU A 393 30.87 -69.78 10.77
C GLU A 393 31.26 -70.17 9.32
N ASP A 394 30.99 -71.41 8.90
CA ASP A 394 31.28 -71.90 7.53
C ASP A 394 30.12 -71.72 6.53
N ASN A 395 28.99 -71.17 6.99
CA ASN A 395 27.71 -70.86 6.32
C ASN A 395 26.70 -72.01 6.27
N TYR A 396 27.01 -73.22 6.74
CA TYR A 396 26.06 -74.35 6.78
C TYR A 396 25.50 -74.56 8.19
N SER A 397 24.24 -74.98 8.27
CA SER A 397 23.54 -75.11 9.56
C SER A 397 23.88 -76.39 10.32
N ASP A 398 24.04 -76.28 11.64
CA ASP A 398 24.21 -77.40 12.57
C ASP A 398 23.08 -78.44 12.41
N PRO A 399 23.38 -79.75 12.42
CA PRO A 399 22.39 -80.80 12.20
C PRO A 399 21.39 -80.89 13.36
N THR A 400 20.09 -80.84 13.02
CA THR A 400 18.98 -80.94 13.98
C THR A 400 18.26 -82.29 13.85
N VAL A 401 17.24 -82.53 14.69
CA VAL A 401 16.48 -83.81 14.70
C VAL A 401 15.60 -83.99 13.44
N ASP A 402 15.33 -82.88 12.75
CA ASP A 402 14.41 -82.70 11.64
C ASP A 402 15.11 -82.25 10.34
N TYR A 403 16.41 -81.94 10.41
CA TYR A 403 17.27 -81.65 9.26
C TYR A 403 18.68 -82.19 9.54
N GLY A 404 18.99 -83.35 8.98
CA GLY A 404 20.25 -84.06 9.20
C GLY A 404 21.30 -83.78 8.12
N VAL A 405 22.49 -84.36 8.31
CA VAL A 405 23.60 -84.27 7.34
C VAL A 405 23.23 -84.90 5.99
N GLU A 406 22.31 -85.87 5.98
CA GLU A 406 21.71 -86.43 4.76
C GLU A 406 20.76 -85.50 4.01
N ASP A 407 20.20 -84.49 4.70
CA ASP A 407 19.29 -83.47 4.14
C ASP A 407 20.02 -82.20 3.68
N GLY A 408 21.29 -82.04 4.07
CA GLY A 408 22.19 -80.95 3.68
C GLY A 408 22.85 -80.19 4.82
N ALA A 409 22.54 -80.52 6.08
CA ALA A 409 23.16 -79.91 7.26
C ALA A 409 24.66 -80.20 7.35
N ASP A 410 25.38 -79.39 8.14
CA ASP A 410 26.80 -79.55 8.32
C ASP A 410 27.19 -80.90 8.97
N ALA A 411 28.18 -81.55 8.35
CA ALA A 411 28.81 -82.78 8.81
C ALA A 411 29.81 -82.60 9.96
N TYR A 412 30.38 -81.40 10.17
CA TYR A 412 31.46 -81.16 11.12
C TYR A 412 31.34 -79.84 11.92
N PRO A 413 30.35 -79.67 12.84
CA PRO A 413 29.94 -78.36 13.42
C PRO A 413 30.92 -77.63 14.37
N ASN A 414 32.21 -77.87 14.21
CA ASN A 414 33.33 -77.34 15.00
C ASN A 414 34.63 -77.26 14.14
N ASP A 415 34.55 -77.39 12.81
CA ASP A 415 35.65 -77.36 11.84
C ASP A 415 35.26 -76.57 10.57
N PRO A 416 35.50 -75.23 10.56
CA PRO A 416 34.99 -74.31 9.53
C PRO A 416 35.73 -74.39 8.18
N THR A 417 36.28 -75.55 7.88
CA THR A 417 36.97 -75.86 6.64
C THR A 417 36.31 -77.01 5.87
N ARG A 418 35.29 -77.66 6.45
CA ARG A 418 34.67 -78.88 5.90
C ARG A 418 33.19 -78.97 6.34
N TRP A 419 32.27 -78.90 5.39
CA TRP A 419 30.82 -79.04 5.65
C TRP A 419 30.20 -80.35 5.12
N ILE A 420 30.81 -80.97 4.10
CA ILE A 420 30.24 -82.16 3.43
C ILE A 420 30.88 -83.44 3.98
N LEU A 421 30.04 -84.44 4.31
CA LEU A 421 30.51 -85.81 4.55
C LEU A 421 31.23 -86.37 3.31
N GLU A 422 32.57 -86.40 3.36
CA GLU A 422 33.37 -87.10 2.36
C GLU A 422 33.04 -88.61 2.41
N PRO A 423 32.67 -89.26 1.29
CA PRO A 423 32.38 -90.69 1.29
C PRO A 423 33.64 -91.50 1.59
N GLU A 424 33.56 -92.42 2.55
CA GLU A 424 34.69 -93.30 2.91
C GLU A 424 35.21 -94.05 1.67
N GLU A 425 36.46 -93.80 1.27
CA GLU A 425 37.12 -94.61 0.25
C GLU A 425 37.39 -96.02 0.78
N GLU A 426 36.44 -96.93 0.54
CA GLU A 426 36.56 -98.38 0.74
C GLU A 426 37.74 -98.93 -0.10
N THR A 427 38.93 -98.91 0.52
CA THR A 427 40.18 -99.36 -0.10
C THR A 427 40.10 -100.83 -0.52
N SER A 428 40.17 -101.11 -1.83
CA SER A 428 40.27 -102.48 -2.34
C SER A 428 41.44 -102.65 -3.31
N LEU A 429 42.38 -103.52 -2.93
CA LEU A 429 43.69 -103.66 -3.54
C LEU A 429 43.80 -104.95 -4.38
N LEU A 430 44.07 -104.79 -5.69
CA LEU A 430 45.04 -105.53 -6.54
C LEU A 430 44.57 -106.08 -7.91
N ALA A 431 45.23 -105.53 -8.93
CA ALA A 431 45.86 -106.20 -10.08
C ALA A 431 45.01 -106.72 -11.27
N GLY A 432 45.23 -106.09 -12.44
CA GLY A 432 44.83 -106.61 -13.76
C GLY A 432 45.32 -105.71 -14.91
N SER A 433 46.44 -106.04 -15.55
CA SER A 433 47.12 -105.17 -16.51
C SER A 433 46.46 -105.04 -17.91
N ASN A 434 46.39 -103.80 -18.40
CA ASN A 434 46.46 -103.32 -19.80
C ASN A 434 46.14 -104.30 -20.97
N ALA A 435 44.98 -104.13 -21.60
CA ALA A 435 44.78 -104.22 -23.07
C ALA A 435 43.43 -103.55 -23.45
N LEU A 436 43.41 -102.43 -24.18
CA LEU A 436 43.40 -102.30 -25.66
C LEU A 436 42.01 -102.55 -26.32
N ILE A 437 41.63 -101.65 -27.25
CA ILE A 437 40.44 -101.71 -28.16
C ILE A 437 39.12 -101.38 -27.40
N GLY A 438 38.43 -100.26 -27.66
CA GLY A 438 37.62 -99.98 -28.86
C GLY A 438 36.24 -100.66 -28.72
N GLY A 439 35.09 -100.01 -28.63
CA GLY A 439 34.66 -98.70 -29.13
C GLY A 439 33.49 -98.91 -30.09
N GLY A 440 32.33 -98.24 -29.89
CA GLY A 440 31.28 -98.22 -30.92
C GLY A 440 29.81 -98.23 -30.46
N VAL A 441 29.22 -97.04 -30.38
CA VAL A 441 27.93 -96.63 -31.01
C VAL A 441 26.68 -97.53 -30.91
N GLY A 442 25.60 -96.91 -30.39
CA GLY A 442 24.22 -97.11 -30.86
C GLY A 442 23.27 -96.04 -30.28
N LEU A 443 22.31 -95.44 -31.00
CA LEU A 443 22.06 -95.47 -32.45
C LEU A 443 21.15 -94.29 -32.91
N VAL A 444 21.72 -93.37 -33.71
CA VAL A 444 21.25 -92.71 -34.98
C VAL A 444 19.78 -92.23 -35.20
N VAL A 445 19.65 -91.09 -35.94
CA VAL A 445 18.57 -90.58 -36.88
C VAL A 445 18.05 -89.17 -36.48
N ALA A 446 17.90 -88.12 -37.31
CA ALA A 446 18.24 -87.79 -38.72
C ALA A 446 18.38 -86.23 -38.89
N LEU A 447 19.37 -85.69 -39.61
CA LEU A 447 19.40 -85.19 -41.03
C LEU A 447 18.73 -83.82 -41.39
N VAL A 448 19.60 -82.87 -41.77
CA VAL A 448 19.59 -82.01 -43.00
C VAL A 448 18.92 -80.61 -43.02
N LEU A 449 19.60 -79.73 -43.77
CA LEU A 449 19.51 -78.28 -43.97
C LEU A 449 18.43 -77.79 -44.98
N VAL A 450 18.31 -76.44 -45.04
CA VAL A 450 17.62 -75.59 -46.06
C VAL A 450 16.10 -75.51 -45.86
N GLY A 451 15.42 -74.35 -45.92
CA GLY A 451 15.86 -72.96 -46.10
C GLY A 451 14.89 -72.15 -46.97
N LEU A 452 14.70 -70.86 -46.63
CA LEU A 452 14.12 -69.77 -47.44
C LEU A 452 12.57 -69.71 -47.72
N ILE A 453 12.17 -68.47 -48.08
CA ILE A 453 10.93 -67.97 -48.69
C ILE A 453 9.63 -68.05 -47.84
N MET A 454 9.13 -66.97 -47.24
CA MET A 454 8.43 -65.81 -47.85
C MET A 454 8.02 -64.82 -46.72
N ARG A 455 7.59 -63.56 -46.92
CA ARG A 455 7.78 -62.54 -47.99
C ARG A 455 7.03 -61.27 -47.54
N ARG A 456 7.71 -60.11 -47.54
CA ARG A 456 7.18 -58.71 -47.62
C ARG A 456 5.65 -58.50 -47.47
N ARG A 457 5.27 -57.67 -46.48
CA ARG A 457 4.45 -56.42 -46.58
C ARG A 457 3.94 -56.07 -45.16
N GLY A 458 3.84 -54.81 -44.75
CA GLY A 458 4.17 -53.54 -45.42
C GLY A 458 3.77 -52.37 -44.52
N LYS A 459 4.28 -51.16 -44.78
CA LYS A 459 3.91 -49.93 -44.06
C LYS A 459 2.40 -49.75 -43.87
N LYS A 460 2.02 -49.14 -42.75
CA LYS A 460 1.13 -47.97 -42.75
C LYS A 460 1.42 -47.08 -41.54
N GLU A 461 1.97 -45.90 -41.82
CA GLU A 461 1.63 -44.69 -41.07
C GLU A 461 0.17 -44.33 -41.43
N GLU A 462 -0.59 -43.78 -40.48
CA GLU A 462 -1.75 -42.94 -40.80
C GLU A 462 -1.73 -41.71 -39.91
N ASP A 463 -1.47 -40.56 -40.52
CA ASP A 463 -1.65 -39.24 -39.94
C ASP A 463 -3.14 -38.98 -39.67
N LYS A 464 -3.46 -38.21 -38.62
CA LYS A 464 -4.70 -37.44 -38.56
C LYS A 464 -4.47 -36.04 -38.00
N THR A 465 -4.46 -35.08 -38.92
CA THR A 465 -4.59 -33.66 -38.61
C THR A 465 -6.06 -33.23 -38.61
N TRP A 466 -6.40 -32.41 -37.61
CA TRP A 466 -7.35 -31.29 -37.63
C TRP A 466 -8.84 -31.51 -38.03
N ALA A 467 -9.73 -31.22 -37.08
CA ALA A 467 -10.89 -30.35 -37.30
C ALA A 467 -11.42 -29.76 -35.97
N ALA A 468 -11.55 -28.44 -35.89
CA ALA A 468 -12.31 -27.75 -34.83
C ALA A 468 -13.83 -27.86 -35.09
N PRO A 469 -14.67 -27.62 -34.07
CA PRO A 469 -15.18 -26.25 -33.82
C PRO A 469 -14.91 -25.81 -32.37
N GLY A 470 -14.89 -24.52 -32.00
CA GLY A 470 -15.51 -23.35 -32.63
C GLY A 470 -16.62 -22.84 -31.71
N GLY A 471 -16.32 -21.79 -30.93
CA GLY A 471 -17.25 -21.21 -29.95
C GLY A 471 -16.55 -20.44 -28.84
N LEU A 472 -16.31 -19.14 -29.05
CA LEU A 472 -16.03 -18.18 -27.98
C LEU A 472 -17.32 -17.91 -27.20
N PRO A 473 -17.27 -17.72 -25.87
CA PRO A 473 -18.11 -16.76 -25.18
C PRO A 473 -17.39 -15.39 -25.16
N ASP A 474 -18.05 -14.40 -25.75
CA ASP A 474 -17.80 -12.98 -25.55
C ASP A 474 -18.18 -12.60 -24.10
N PHE A 475 -17.32 -11.82 -23.44
CA PHE A 475 -17.62 -11.16 -22.16
C PHE A 475 -17.12 -9.71 -22.17
N SER A 476 -17.65 -8.93 -23.12
CA SER A 476 -17.79 -7.49 -22.95
C SER A 476 -18.84 -7.18 -21.87
N ALA A 477 -18.41 -7.12 -20.60
CA ALA A 477 -19.23 -6.65 -19.49
C ALA A 477 -18.37 -5.89 -18.47
N GLN A 478 -18.64 -4.59 -18.33
CA GLN A 478 -18.13 -3.81 -17.19
C GLN A 478 -18.80 -4.30 -15.90
N PRO A 479 -18.08 -4.40 -14.77
CA PRO A 479 -18.73 -4.35 -13.47
C PRO A 479 -19.28 -2.93 -13.27
N SER A 480 -20.60 -2.81 -13.19
CA SER A 480 -21.24 -1.60 -12.67
C SER A 480 -21.05 -1.54 -11.15
N ALA A 481 -21.09 -0.32 -10.60
CA ALA A 481 -20.87 -0.02 -9.18
C ALA A 481 -21.52 -1.04 -8.23
N VAL A 482 -20.71 -1.59 -7.32
CA VAL A 482 -21.20 -2.26 -6.12
C VAL A 482 -21.73 -1.19 -5.18
N ALA A 483 -22.98 -1.32 -4.74
CA ALA A 483 -23.59 -0.36 -3.82
C ALA A 483 -22.95 -0.47 -2.43
N MET A 484 -22.62 0.69 -1.84
CA MET A 484 -22.08 0.78 -0.47
C MET A 484 -23.06 0.19 0.56
N PRO A 485 -22.57 -0.44 1.64
CA PRO A 485 -23.43 -0.86 2.76
C PRO A 485 -24.06 0.34 3.48
N ASP A 486 -25.37 0.23 3.75
CA ASP A 486 -26.12 1.19 4.56
C ASP A 486 -25.75 1.05 6.05
N PHE A 487 -25.03 2.04 6.60
CA PHE A 487 -24.60 2.07 8.00
C PHE A 487 -25.66 2.58 9.00
N SER A 488 -26.94 2.71 8.61
CA SER A 488 -27.99 3.25 9.48
C SER A 488 -28.53 2.31 10.58
N ALA A 489 -27.76 1.29 11.03
CA ALA A 489 -28.11 0.52 12.24
C ALA A 489 -26.96 -0.29 12.87
N GLN A 490 -26.34 0.22 13.95
CA GLN A 490 -26.06 -0.56 15.17
C GLN A 490 -25.69 0.34 16.38
N PRO A 491 -25.82 -0.13 17.64
CA PRO A 491 -26.00 0.74 18.81
C PRO A 491 -24.71 1.21 19.48
N ALA A 492 -24.79 2.40 20.10
CA ALA A 492 -23.72 2.99 20.91
C ALA A 492 -23.25 2.05 22.05
N VAL A 493 -21.95 1.74 22.06
CA VAL A 493 -21.28 1.02 23.16
C VAL A 493 -20.58 2.02 24.07
N ALA A 494 -20.78 1.87 25.38
CA ALA A 494 -20.32 2.83 26.38
C ALA A 494 -18.80 2.75 26.62
N GLN A 495 -18.16 3.92 26.74
CA GLN A 495 -16.74 4.03 27.06
C GLN A 495 -16.42 3.65 28.51
N PRO A 496 -15.25 3.02 28.78
CA PRO A 496 -14.80 2.73 30.14
C PRO A 496 -14.26 4.00 30.83
N MET A 497 -14.76 4.28 32.03
CA MET A 497 -14.26 5.40 32.85
C MET A 497 -12.86 5.08 33.42
N TYR A 498 -11.85 5.86 33.03
CA TYR A 498 -10.54 5.81 33.69
C TYR A 498 -10.56 6.53 35.04
N ALA A 499 -9.96 5.89 36.04
CA ALA A 499 -10.00 6.33 37.43
C ALA A 499 -9.03 7.48 37.72
N GLN A 500 -9.51 8.51 38.42
CA GLN A 500 -8.70 9.63 38.90
C GLN A 500 -7.64 9.14 39.92
N GLN A 501 -6.37 9.47 39.69
CA GLN A 501 -5.33 9.44 40.72
C GLN A 501 -4.88 10.86 41.11
N PRO A 502 -4.43 11.10 42.36
CA PRO A 502 -4.38 12.44 42.93
C PRO A 502 -3.06 13.19 42.68
N THR A 503 -3.19 14.50 42.49
CA THR A 503 -2.09 15.47 42.27
C THR A 503 -1.14 15.62 43.46
N PRO A 504 0.19 15.64 43.26
CA PRO A 504 1.16 16.21 44.18
C PRO A 504 1.23 17.75 44.09
N ALA A 505 1.79 18.40 45.11
CA ALA A 505 1.65 19.84 45.32
C ALA A 505 2.67 20.73 44.58
N VAL A 506 2.27 21.99 44.39
CA VAL A 506 3.02 23.10 43.76
C VAL A 506 4.38 23.36 44.42
N ALA A 507 5.43 23.49 43.60
CA ALA A 507 6.73 24.04 43.98
C ALA A 507 7.09 25.26 43.09
N ALA A 508 7.84 26.21 43.64
CA ALA A 508 7.92 27.57 43.10
C ALA A 508 8.86 27.75 41.89
N VAL A 509 8.45 28.66 40.99
CA VAL A 509 9.17 29.08 39.78
C VAL A 509 10.48 29.81 40.10
N GLN A 510 11.54 29.54 39.32
CA GLN A 510 12.70 30.42 39.16
C GLN A 510 12.79 30.89 37.70
N PRO A 511 13.21 32.14 37.43
CA PRO A 511 13.23 32.68 36.07
C PRO A 511 14.36 32.07 35.24
N ALA A 512 14.02 31.58 34.04
CA ALA A 512 15.00 31.04 33.10
C ALA A 512 15.83 32.15 32.44
N VAL A 513 17.10 31.84 32.17
CA VAL A 513 18.04 32.71 31.44
C VAL A 513 17.86 32.45 29.94
N VAL A 514 17.65 33.51 29.15
CA VAL A 514 17.52 33.42 27.69
C VAL A 514 18.88 33.06 27.06
N PRO A 515 19.02 31.95 26.33
CA PRO A 515 20.22 31.65 25.56
C PRO A 515 20.33 32.56 24.32
N PRO A 516 21.54 32.84 23.81
CA PRO A 516 21.71 33.69 22.63
C PRO A 516 21.12 33.04 21.37
N PRO A 517 20.68 33.85 20.37
CA PRO A 517 20.08 33.31 19.15
C PRO A 517 21.06 32.42 18.40
N VAL A 518 20.60 31.21 18.07
CA VAL A 518 21.31 30.28 17.19
C VAL A 518 21.32 30.88 15.78
N ALA A 519 22.48 30.88 15.13
CA ALA A 519 22.59 31.36 13.76
C ALA A 519 21.79 30.43 12.83
N GLN A 520 20.81 30.98 12.13
CA GLN A 520 20.06 30.28 11.08
C GLN A 520 21.03 29.78 10.00
N PRO A 521 20.86 28.54 9.49
CA PRO A 521 21.64 28.07 8.36
C PRO A 521 21.34 28.91 7.11
N ASP A 522 22.34 29.07 6.24
CA ASP A 522 22.21 29.79 4.97
C ASP A 522 21.56 28.86 3.92
N PRO A 523 20.31 29.11 3.49
CA PRO A 523 19.60 28.17 2.60
C PRO A 523 20.30 27.99 1.25
N ALA A 524 21.03 29.01 0.79
CA ALA A 524 21.82 28.92 -0.44
C ALA A 524 22.98 27.92 -0.30
N ARG A 525 23.57 27.81 0.90
CA ARG A 525 24.66 26.87 1.17
C ARG A 525 24.13 25.42 1.25
N GLU A 526 22.95 25.21 1.80
CA GLU A 526 22.34 23.88 1.92
C GLU A 526 21.93 23.32 0.55
N TYR A 527 21.26 24.13 -0.28
CA TYR A 527 20.92 23.75 -1.66
C TYR A 527 22.18 23.39 -2.48
N TYR A 528 23.22 24.21 -2.40
CA TYR A 528 24.52 23.94 -3.03
C TYR A 528 25.17 22.63 -2.54
N ASN A 529 25.13 22.36 -1.23
CA ASN A 529 25.67 21.11 -0.66
C ASN A 529 24.87 19.88 -1.11
N GLY A 530 23.54 20.01 -1.26
CA GLY A 530 22.69 18.95 -1.82
C GLY A 530 23.09 18.56 -3.23
N LEU A 531 23.35 19.54 -4.10
CA LEU A 531 23.84 19.29 -5.46
C LEU A 531 25.21 18.60 -5.48
N LEU A 532 26.13 18.95 -4.57
CA LEU A 532 27.40 18.23 -4.43
C LEU A 532 27.21 16.78 -3.96
N ALA A 533 26.29 16.54 -3.02
CA ALA A 533 25.98 15.19 -2.53
C ALA A 533 25.37 14.30 -3.64
N GLN A 534 24.61 14.90 -4.56
CA GLN A 534 24.08 14.26 -5.78
C GLN A 534 25.13 14.11 -6.89
N GLY A 535 26.37 14.55 -6.68
CA GLY A 535 27.49 14.34 -7.60
C GLY A 535 27.66 15.40 -8.70
N TYR A 536 26.98 16.55 -8.62
CA TYR A 536 27.17 17.63 -9.59
C TYR A 536 28.57 18.27 -9.46
N PRO A 537 29.24 18.62 -10.57
CA PRO A 537 30.49 19.39 -10.53
C PRO A 537 30.30 20.76 -9.86
N HIS A 538 31.34 21.24 -9.16
CA HIS A 538 31.32 22.53 -8.44
C HIS A 538 30.77 23.69 -9.28
N ASP A 539 31.29 23.88 -10.50
CA ASP A 539 30.90 24.99 -11.38
C ASP A 539 29.42 24.93 -11.80
N ASP A 540 28.86 23.72 -11.95
CA ASP A 540 27.44 23.52 -12.25
C ASP A 540 26.59 23.72 -10.98
N ALA A 541 27.01 23.18 -9.83
CA ALA A 541 26.33 23.35 -8.55
C ALA A 541 26.21 24.84 -8.14
N VAL A 542 27.27 25.64 -8.33
CA VAL A 542 27.23 27.10 -8.13
C VAL A 542 26.23 27.75 -9.09
N ARG A 543 26.24 27.37 -10.38
CA ARG A 543 25.34 27.95 -11.39
C ARG A 543 23.87 27.65 -11.10
N TYR A 544 23.52 26.42 -10.71
CA TYR A 544 22.15 26.07 -10.33
C TYR A 544 21.73 26.78 -9.05
N THR A 545 22.60 26.86 -8.03
CA THR A 545 22.31 27.61 -6.80
C THR A 545 22.05 29.10 -7.10
N GLN A 546 22.79 29.70 -8.04
CA GLN A 546 22.61 31.09 -8.45
C GLN A 546 21.29 31.40 -9.18
N GLN A 547 20.57 30.39 -9.69
CA GLN A 547 19.24 30.60 -10.28
C GLN A 547 18.20 30.99 -9.22
N TYR A 548 18.29 30.38 -8.04
CA TYR A 548 17.39 30.63 -6.91
C TYR A 548 17.97 31.65 -5.91
N PHE A 549 19.29 31.65 -5.74
CA PHE A 549 20.01 32.52 -4.80
C PHE A 549 21.04 33.39 -5.53
N GLN A 550 20.58 34.46 -6.18
CA GLN A 550 21.40 35.31 -7.07
C GLN A 550 22.67 35.93 -6.43
N GLN A 551 22.76 35.97 -5.10
CA GLN A 551 23.93 36.48 -4.37
C GLN A 551 24.99 35.41 -4.05
N PHE A 552 24.68 34.12 -4.27
CA PHE A 552 25.57 33.00 -3.95
C PHE A 552 26.83 33.00 -4.84
N ARG A 553 27.99 32.66 -4.28
CA ARG A 553 29.30 32.70 -5.00
C ARG A 553 30.18 31.45 -4.82
N GLY A 554 29.66 30.37 -4.22
CA GLY A 554 30.43 29.16 -3.86
C GLY A 554 30.67 29.02 -2.36
#